data_AF-A0AAU3LKP0-F1
#
_entry.id   AF-A0AAU3LKP0-F1
#
_cell.length_a   1.000
_cell.length_b   1.000
_cell.length_c   1.000
_cell.angle_alpha   90.00
_cell.angle_beta   90.00
_cell.angle_gamma   90.00
#
_symmetry.space_group_name_H-M   'P 1'
#
loop_
_entity.id
_entity.type
_entity.pdbx_description
1 polymer ?
#
loop_
_entity_poly.entity_id
_entity_poly.type
_entity_poly.pdbx_seq_one_letter_code
_entity_poly.pdbx_strand_id
1 'polypeptide(L)'
;MRQELMSLPKTLAEDVAKNLVMVARLIDEDPEEAYAYARIALRLASRVAAVREAAGFAAYATQKYTEALAEFRATRRMTGTVDLWPVMADCERGLGRPERAMAMAGEPEVAKLDKAGQVEMRLVAAGARRDMGQIDAAIVTLQSPELASNSVQPWTARLRYAYADALLAAGREDEAREWFAKTIESDKDGATDASDRLAELEGVEFVDVEHESGDDPDELLDDALSDDEESGAEADDDRPGRAKGDDQD
;
A
#
# COMPACT_ATOMS: atom_id res chain seq x y z
N MET A 1 -6.99 19.91 -16.19
CA MET A 1 -7.63 18.97 -17.14
C MET A 1 -8.70 19.58 -18.07
N ARG A 2 -9.96 19.84 -17.66
CA ARG A 2 -11.01 20.31 -18.61
C ARG A 2 -10.64 21.63 -19.30
N GLN A 3 -9.99 22.54 -18.59
CA GLN A 3 -9.54 23.83 -19.10
C GLN A 3 -8.39 23.72 -20.12
N GLU A 4 -7.49 22.73 -19.98
CA GLU A 4 -6.37 22.51 -20.92
C GLU A 4 -6.86 21.91 -22.25
N LEU A 5 -7.92 21.10 -22.20
CA LEU A 5 -8.56 20.52 -23.39
C LEU A 5 -9.37 21.54 -24.20
N MET A 6 -9.65 22.73 -23.67
CA MET A 6 -10.40 23.79 -24.38
C MET A 6 -9.66 24.34 -25.60
N SER A 7 -8.36 24.06 -25.71
CA SER A 7 -7.54 24.41 -26.89
C SER A 7 -7.77 23.49 -28.09
N LEU A 8 -8.46 22.36 -27.90
CA LEU A 8 -8.75 21.37 -28.94
C LEU A 8 -10.12 21.61 -29.58
N PRO A 9 -10.34 21.21 -30.86
CA PRO A 9 -11.67 21.11 -31.44
C PRO A 9 -12.59 20.26 -30.56
N LYS A 10 -13.86 20.66 -30.42
CA LYS A 10 -14.82 20.05 -29.47
C LYS A 10 -14.88 18.52 -29.57
N THR A 11 -14.98 17.97 -30.77
CA THR A 11 -15.05 16.51 -30.98
C THR A 11 -13.77 15.80 -30.54
N LEU A 12 -12.60 16.36 -30.87
CA LEU A 12 -11.31 15.84 -30.42
C LEU A 12 -11.16 15.94 -28.90
N ALA A 13 -11.59 17.05 -28.31
CA ALA A 13 -11.57 17.23 -26.85
C ALA A 13 -12.42 16.18 -26.13
N GLU A 14 -13.61 15.87 -26.67
CA GLU A 14 -14.49 14.83 -26.14
C GLU A 14 -13.86 13.43 -26.23
N ASP A 15 -13.25 13.08 -27.35
CA ASP A 15 -12.61 11.78 -27.51
C ASP A 15 -11.37 11.62 -26.63
N VAL A 16 -10.54 12.66 -26.51
CA VAL A 16 -9.42 12.67 -25.56
C VAL A 16 -9.92 12.55 -24.13
N ALA A 17 -10.97 13.29 -23.75
CA ALA A 17 -11.52 13.24 -22.39
C ALA A 17 -12.04 11.83 -22.04
N LYS A 18 -12.74 11.14 -22.95
CA LYS A 18 -13.21 9.76 -22.73
C LYS A 18 -12.04 8.82 -22.43
N ASN A 19 -10.96 8.90 -23.21
CA ASN A 19 -9.78 8.07 -22.98
C ASN A 19 -9.15 8.38 -21.61
N LEU A 20 -8.99 9.64 -21.25
CA LEU A 20 -8.38 10.01 -19.96
C LEU A 20 -9.26 9.62 -18.75
N VAL A 21 -10.59 9.62 -18.90
CA VAL A 21 -11.50 9.08 -17.88
C VAL A 21 -11.27 7.58 -17.71
N MET A 22 -11.05 6.84 -18.79
CA MET A 22 -10.73 5.42 -18.70
C MET A 22 -9.38 5.18 -18.03
N VAL A 23 -8.36 6.00 -18.32
CA VAL A 23 -7.07 5.94 -17.59
C VAL A 23 -7.29 6.07 -16.08
N ALA A 24 -8.01 7.10 -15.64
CA ALA A 24 -8.23 7.35 -14.21
C ALA A 24 -9.05 6.26 -13.51
N ARG A 25 -9.94 5.56 -14.23
CA ARG A 25 -10.73 4.47 -13.67
C ARG A 25 -9.95 3.16 -13.55
N LEU A 26 -9.09 2.90 -14.51
CA LEU A 26 -8.43 1.60 -14.64
C LEU A 26 -7.02 1.59 -14.05
N ILE A 27 -6.42 2.74 -13.72
CA ILE A 27 -5.00 2.79 -13.34
C ILE A 27 -4.64 1.91 -12.13
N ASP A 28 -5.57 1.73 -11.19
CA ASP A 28 -5.35 0.91 -9.99
C ASP A 28 -5.83 -0.55 -10.18
N GLU A 29 -6.81 -0.79 -11.05
CA GLU A 29 -7.43 -2.12 -11.26
C GLU A 29 -6.82 -2.89 -12.45
N ASP A 30 -6.63 -2.22 -13.59
CA ASP A 30 -6.02 -2.75 -14.82
C ASP A 30 -5.07 -1.71 -15.45
N PRO A 31 -3.82 -1.62 -14.95
CA PRO A 31 -2.83 -0.67 -15.44
C PRO A 31 -2.49 -0.81 -16.93
N GLU A 32 -2.55 -2.02 -17.50
CA GLU A 32 -2.22 -2.25 -18.91
C GLU A 32 -3.33 -1.73 -19.83
N GLU A 33 -4.60 -1.92 -19.46
CA GLU A 33 -5.73 -1.34 -20.19
C GLU A 33 -5.73 0.19 -20.04
N ALA A 34 -5.45 0.72 -18.83
CA ALA A 34 -5.24 2.15 -18.61
C ALA A 34 -4.14 2.72 -19.52
N TYR A 35 -3.01 2.01 -19.64
CA TYR A 35 -1.92 2.37 -20.55
C TYR A 35 -2.37 2.38 -22.02
N ALA A 36 -3.17 1.42 -22.47
CA ALA A 36 -3.71 1.40 -23.82
C ALA A 36 -4.56 2.65 -24.12
N TYR A 37 -5.45 3.05 -23.21
CA TYR A 37 -6.23 4.30 -23.32
C TYR A 37 -5.34 5.54 -23.31
N ALA A 38 -4.32 5.59 -22.45
CA ALA A 38 -3.40 6.71 -22.40
C ALA A 38 -2.62 6.88 -23.71
N ARG A 39 -2.21 5.77 -24.35
CA ARG A 39 -1.56 5.76 -25.66
C ARG A 39 -2.49 6.24 -26.78
N ILE A 40 -3.78 5.97 -26.70
CA ILE A 40 -4.78 6.56 -27.63
C ILE A 40 -4.85 8.07 -27.42
N ALA A 41 -5.04 8.54 -26.19
CA ALA A 41 -5.10 9.96 -25.87
C ALA A 41 -3.83 10.71 -26.33
N LEU A 42 -2.65 10.12 -26.09
CA LEU A 42 -1.37 10.68 -26.48
C LEU A 42 -1.23 10.83 -28.01
N ARG A 43 -1.70 9.85 -28.79
CA ARG A 43 -1.73 9.95 -30.27
C ARG A 43 -2.65 11.07 -30.75
N LEU A 44 -3.78 11.28 -30.07
CA LEU A 44 -4.76 12.30 -30.41
C LEU A 44 -4.31 13.71 -30.04
N ALA A 45 -3.64 13.89 -28.89
CA ALA A 45 -3.40 15.21 -28.30
C ALA A 45 -2.06 15.32 -27.54
N SER A 46 -0.95 14.88 -28.15
CA SER A 46 0.40 14.97 -27.58
C SER A 46 0.90 16.40 -27.29
N ARG A 47 0.17 17.45 -27.70
CA ARG A 47 0.50 18.85 -27.37
C ARG A 47 -0.23 19.36 -26.12
N VAL A 48 -0.98 18.51 -25.43
CA VAL A 48 -1.66 18.83 -24.17
C VAL A 48 -0.88 18.24 -23.01
N ALA A 49 -0.51 19.07 -22.03
CA ALA A 49 0.30 18.66 -20.88
C ALA A 49 -0.41 17.58 -20.05
N ALA A 50 -1.67 17.77 -19.67
CA ALA A 50 -2.46 16.76 -18.97
C ALA A 50 -2.54 15.39 -19.67
N VAL A 51 -2.50 15.37 -21.01
CA VAL A 51 -2.50 14.09 -21.77
C VAL A 51 -1.17 13.37 -21.60
N ARG A 52 -0.05 14.10 -21.65
CA ARG A 52 1.27 13.54 -21.42
C ARG A 52 1.44 13.08 -19.98
N GLU A 53 0.94 13.86 -19.03
CA GLU A 53 0.97 13.49 -17.61
C GLU A 53 0.21 12.18 -17.36
N ALA A 54 -1.01 12.03 -17.88
CA ALA A 54 -1.77 10.80 -17.78
C ALA A 54 -1.05 9.61 -18.45
N ALA A 55 -0.44 9.82 -19.62
CA ALA A 55 0.39 8.80 -20.26
C ALA A 55 1.63 8.44 -19.44
N GLY A 56 2.25 9.42 -18.78
CA GLY A 56 3.36 9.21 -17.86
C GLY A 56 2.97 8.33 -16.67
N PHE A 57 1.83 8.63 -16.03
CA PHE A 57 1.33 7.82 -14.91
C PHE A 57 0.90 6.42 -15.31
N ALA A 58 0.23 6.25 -16.46
CA ALA A 58 -0.13 4.91 -16.94
C ALA A 58 1.11 4.08 -17.34
N ALA A 59 2.13 4.72 -17.94
CA ALA A 59 3.41 4.07 -18.20
C ALA A 59 4.14 3.72 -16.90
N TYR A 60 4.07 4.58 -15.90
CA TYR A 60 4.66 4.35 -14.57
C TYR A 60 4.02 3.15 -13.86
N ALA A 61 2.68 3.08 -13.85
CA ALA A 61 1.92 1.97 -13.27
C ALA A 61 2.23 0.62 -13.95
N THR A 62 2.57 0.63 -15.24
CA THR A 62 3.02 -0.55 -15.99
C THR A 62 4.54 -0.74 -15.99
N GLN A 63 5.26 -0.05 -15.09
CA GLN A 63 6.72 -0.14 -14.90
C GLN A 63 7.55 0.21 -16.15
N LYS A 64 6.95 0.90 -17.14
CA LYS A 64 7.62 1.42 -18.34
C LYS A 64 8.36 2.72 -18.02
N TYR A 65 9.28 2.67 -17.04
CA TYR A 65 9.90 3.85 -16.43
C TYR A 65 10.62 4.78 -17.41
N THR A 66 11.21 4.22 -18.49
CA THR A 66 11.85 5.05 -19.53
C THR A 66 10.82 5.91 -20.26
N GLU A 67 9.65 5.36 -20.59
CA GLU A 67 8.57 6.10 -21.24
C GLU A 67 7.92 7.09 -20.28
N ALA A 68 7.62 6.66 -19.05
CA ALA A 68 7.07 7.51 -18.01
C ALA A 68 7.93 8.77 -17.77
N LEU A 69 9.24 8.57 -17.60
CA LEU A 69 10.20 9.65 -17.40
C LEU A 69 10.29 10.60 -18.61
N ALA A 70 10.15 10.09 -19.84
CA ALA A 70 10.11 10.93 -21.03
C ALA A 70 8.86 11.84 -21.05
N GLU A 71 7.71 11.29 -20.69
CA GLU A 71 6.45 12.04 -20.63
C GLU A 71 6.43 13.05 -19.47
N PHE A 72 6.86 12.68 -18.27
CA PHE A 72 6.96 13.63 -17.15
C PHE A 72 7.92 14.78 -17.44
N ARG A 73 9.07 14.51 -18.09
CA ARG A 73 9.99 15.57 -18.55
C ARG A 73 9.33 16.48 -19.59
N ALA A 74 8.48 15.94 -20.47
CA ALA A 74 7.74 16.72 -21.44
C ALA A 74 6.66 17.59 -20.77
N THR A 75 5.86 17.03 -19.86
CA THR A 75 4.88 17.77 -19.05
C THR A 75 5.56 18.91 -18.31
N ARG A 76 6.66 18.65 -17.60
CA ARG A 76 7.43 19.68 -16.89
C ARG A 76 7.92 20.80 -17.81
N ARG A 77 8.40 20.49 -19.03
CA ARG A 77 8.79 21.54 -20.00
C ARG A 77 7.61 22.40 -20.46
N MET A 78 6.41 21.82 -20.52
CA MET A 78 5.20 22.49 -20.98
C MET A 78 4.55 23.35 -19.88
N THR A 79 4.51 22.84 -18.65
CA THR A 79 3.85 23.51 -17.51
C THR A 79 4.80 24.40 -16.71
N GLY A 80 6.10 24.07 -16.68
CA GLY A 80 7.08 24.68 -15.80
C GLY A 80 6.94 24.27 -14.33
N THR A 81 6.00 23.39 -13.98
CA THR A 81 5.76 22.94 -12.61
C THR A 81 6.77 21.87 -12.17
N VAL A 82 6.96 21.73 -10.86
CA VAL A 82 7.87 20.74 -10.27
C VAL A 82 7.14 19.57 -9.62
N ASP A 83 5.82 19.52 -9.68
CA ASP A 83 5.00 18.56 -8.93
C ASP A 83 5.34 17.10 -9.27
N LEU A 84 5.78 16.84 -10.51
CA LEU A 84 6.22 15.53 -10.99
C LEU A 84 7.68 15.17 -10.61
N TRP A 85 8.39 16.03 -9.87
CA TRP A 85 9.79 15.79 -9.52
C TRP A 85 10.01 14.50 -8.73
N PRO A 86 9.21 14.17 -7.69
CA PRO A 86 9.37 12.93 -6.95
C PRO A 86 9.16 11.68 -7.83
N VAL A 87 8.11 11.64 -8.65
CA VAL A 87 7.84 10.47 -9.52
C VAL A 87 8.91 10.33 -10.62
N MET A 88 9.49 11.44 -11.10
CA MET A 88 10.64 11.38 -12.01
C MET A 88 11.88 10.78 -11.33
N ALA A 89 12.13 11.13 -10.07
CA ALA A 89 13.22 10.53 -9.28
C ALA A 89 12.95 9.03 -9.04
N ASP A 90 11.71 8.65 -8.77
CA ASP A 90 11.33 7.25 -8.57
C ASP A 90 11.46 6.42 -9.85
N CYS A 91 11.16 7.02 -11.02
CA CYS A 91 11.45 6.38 -12.31
C CYS A 91 12.95 6.08 -12.47
N GLU A 92 13.86 6.95 -12.03
CA GLU A 92 15.29 6.65 -12.08
C GLU A 92 15.67 5.49 -11.13
N ARG A 93 15.01 5.36 -9.97
CA ARG A 93 15.15 4.15 -9.11
C ARG A 93 14.65 2.89 -9.83
N GLY A 94 13.47 2.94 -10.43
CA GLY A 94 12.91 1.82 -11.20
C GLY A 94 13.77 1.41 -12.41
N LEU A 95 14.63 2.32 -12.90
CA LEU A 95 15.64 2.04 -13.93
C LEU A 95 16.97 1.52 -13.35
N GLY A 96 17.03 1.22 -12.05
CA GLY A 96 18.24 0.74 -11.37
C GLY A 96 19.29 1.83 -11.15
N ARG A 97 18.88 3.10 -11.02
CA ARG A 97 19.79 4.26 -10.82
C ARG A 97 19.46 5.01 -9.54
N PRO A 98 19.52 4.37 -8.36
CA PRO A 98 19.16 5.00 -7.09
C PRO A 98 20.03 6.22 -6.75
N GLU A 99 21.30 6.27 -7.18
CA GLU A 99 22.19 7.42 -7.01
C GLU A 99 21.63 8.66 -7.72
N ARG A 100 20.96 8.46 -8.87
CA ARG A 100 20.35 9.55 -9.63
C ARG A 100 19.14 10.13 -8.90
N ALA A 101 18.33 9.29 -8.28
CA ALA A 101 17.21 9.70 -7.44
C ALA A 101 17.69 10.47 -6.20
N MET A 102 18.78 10.01 -5.56
CA MET A 102 19.42 10.73 -4.46
C MET A 102 19.99 12.09 -4.89
N ALA A 103 20.60 12.18 -6.07
CA ALA A 103 21.04 13.47 -6.61
C ALA A 103 19.85 14.42 -6.79
N MET A 104 18.73 13.94 -7.36
CA MET A 104 17.50 14.73 -7.53
C MET A 104 16.89 15.21 -6.21
N ALA A 105 17.01 14.43 -5.14
CA ALA A 105 16.56 14.81 -3.80
C ALA A 105 17.35 16.00 -3.22
N GLY A 106 18.57 16.27 -3.72
CA GLY A 106 19.41 17.39 -3.33
C GLY A 106 19.25 18.65 -4.17
N GLU A 107 18.37 18.64 -5.18
CA GLU A 107 18.21 19.74 -6.13
C GLU A 107 17.26 20.85 -5.62
N PRO A 108 17.39 22.10 -6.11
CA PRO A 108 16.53 23.23 -5.70
C PRO A 108 15.04 23.03 -5.98
N GLU A 109 14.68 22.15 -6.92
CA GLU A 109 13.30 21.78 -7.23
C GLU A 109 12.54 21.27 -6.00
N VAL A 110 13.21 20.59 -5.08
CA VAL A 110 12.58 20.04 -3.88
C VAL A 110 12.00 21.14 -2.99
N ALA A 111 12.67 22.29 -2.91
CA ALA A 111 12.19 23.44 -2.13
C ALA A 111 10.95 24.12 -2.73
N LYS A 112 10.64 23.84 -4.00
CA LYS A 112 9.48 24.39 -4.72
C LYS A 112 8.24 23.49 -4.61
N LEU A 113 8.42 22.25 -4.13
CA LEU A 113 7.32 21.32 -3.89
C LEU A 113 6.48 21.80 -2.71
N ASP A 114 5.18 21.50 -2.78
CA ASP A 114 4.30 21.60 -1.64
C ASP A 114 4.66 20.55 -0.58
N LYS A 115 3.92 20.54 0.53
CA LYS A 115 4.21 19.63 1.64
C LYS A 115 4.08 18.17 1.23
N ALA A 116 3.06 17.83 0.42
CA ALA A 116 2.85 16.48 -0.09
C ALA A 116 4.04 16.04 -0.96
N GLY A 117 4.44 16.86 -1.94
CA GLY A 117 5.58 16.58 -2.81
C GLY A 117 6.90 16.47 -2.06
N GLN A 118 7.12 17.25 -1.00
CA GLN A 118 8.30 17.10 -0.14
C GLN A 118 8.32 15.75 0.60
N VAL A 119 7.16 15.28 1.08
CA VAL A 119 7.05 13.96 1.71
C VAL A 119 7.27 12.85 0.68
N GLU A 120 6.70 12.95 -0.51
CA GLU A 120 6.94 11.99 -1.59
C GLU A 120 8.43 11.95 -1.99
N MET A 121 9.08 13.11 -2.12
CA MET A 121 10.52 13.13 -2.40
C MET A 121 11.34 12.44 -1.29
N ARG A 122 10.92 12.60 -0.02
CA ARG A 122 11.56 11.92 1.13
C ARG A 122 11.38 10.40 1.05
N LEU A 123 10.18 9.93 0.71
CA LEU A 123 9.88 8.51 0.51
C LEU A 123 10.77 7.92 -0.61
N VAL A 124 10.86 8.62 -1.75
CA VAL A 124 11.71 8.20 -2.87
C VAL A 124 13.19 8.18 -2.47
N ALA A 125 13.68 9.19 -1.75
CA ALA A 125 15.07 9.23 -1.27
C ALA A 125 15.38 8.10 -0.28
N ALA A 126 14.46 7.78 0.63
CA ALA A 126 14.60 6.65 1.54
C ALA A 126 14.64 5.32 0.78
N GLY A 127 13.74 5.14 -0.20
CA GLY A 127 13.75 3.99 -1.10
C GLY A 127 15.08 3.84 -1.85
N ALA A 128 15.61 4.94 -2.42
CA ALA A 128 16.90 4.93 -3.09
C ALA A 128 18.04 4.49 -2.17
N ARG A 129 18.02 4.93 -0.89
CA ARG A 129 18.99 4.46 0.11
C ARG A 129 18.88 2.97 0.38
N ARG A 130 17.66 2.43 0.47
CA ARG A 130 17.44 0.98 0.61
C ARG A 130 17.97 0.20 -0.60
N ASP A 131 17.72 0.69 -1.82
CA ASP A 131 18.23 0.06 -3.05
C ASP A 131 19.77 0.00 -3.07
N MET A 132 20.43 0.97 -2.42
CA MET A 132 21.90 1.01 -2.25
C MET A 132 22.40 0.24 -0.99
N GLY A 133 21.53 -0.46 -0.26
CA GLY A 133 21.86 -1.17 0.97
C GLY A 133 22.10 -0.27 2.20
N GLN A 134 21.77 1.02 2.13
CA GLN A 134 22.01 2.02 3.18
C GLN A 134 20.81 2.12 4.13
N ILE A 135 20.46 1.02 4.81
CA ILE A 135 19.21 0.92 5.58
C ILE A 135 19.15 1.95 6.72
N ASP A 136 20.21 2.11 7.51
CA ASP A 136 20.24 3.11 8.60
C ASP A 136 20.04 4.54 8.07
N ALA A 137 20.64 4.85 6.92
CA ALA A 137 20.45 6.14 6.29
C ALA A 137 19.01 6.32 5.82
N ALA A 138 18.36 5.27 5.31
CA ALA A 138 16.95 5.31 4.90
C ALA A 138 16.04 5.68 6.08
N ILE A 139 16.22 5.02 7.23
CA ILE A 139 15.52 5.32 8.49
C ILE A 139 15.68 6.80 8.85
N VAL A 140 16.91 7.31 8.87
CA VAL A 140 17.18 8.72 9.20
C VAL A 140 16.51 9.68 8.22
N THR A 141 16.46 9.37 6.92
CA THR A 141 15.76 10.24 5.95
C THR A 141 14.26 10.27 6.17
N LEU A 142 13.64 9.17 6.60
CA LEU A 142 12.20 9.10 6.88
C LEU A 142 11.81 9.81 8.17
N GLN A 143 12.73 9.98 9.11
CA GLN A 143 12.50 10.75 10.33
C GLN A 143 12.22 12.22 9.98
N SER A 144 10.98 12.64 10.23
CA SER A 144 10.56 14.02 9.99
C SER A 144 9.42 14.43 10.93
N PRO A 145 9.13 15.74 11.05
CA PRO A 145 7.97 16.20 11.82
C PRO A 145 6.65 15.62 11.30
N GLU A 146 6.56 15.34 9.99
CA GLU A 146 5.38 14.73 9.39
C GLU A 146 5.16 13.28 9.84
N LEU A 147 6.23 12.51 10.08
CA LEU A 147 6.14 11.13 10.58
C LEU A 147 5.53 11.09 12.00
N ALA A 148 5.91 12.04 12.86
CA ALA A 148 5.46 12.15 14.25
C ALA A 148 4.11 12.88 14.41
N SER A 149 3.51 13.36 13.31
CA SER A 149 2.27 14.12 13.36
C SER A 149 1.07 13.23 13.68
N ASN A 150 0.17 13.73 14.53
CA ASN A 150 -1.14 13.12 14.79
C ASN A 150 -2.19 13.49 13.74
N SER A 151 -1.91 14.48 12.89
CA SER A 151 -2.80 14.82 11.77
C SER A 151 -2.68 13.76 10.68
N VAL A 152 -3.81 13.11 10.37
CA VAL A 152 -3.90 12.18 9.25
C VAL A 152 -3.98 12.98 7.95
N GLN A 153 -2.94 12.84 7.13
CA GLN A 153 -2.79 13.40 5.80
C GLN A 153 -2.75 12.26 4.77
N PRO A 154 -2.97 12.54 3.47
CA PRO A 154 -2.96 11.49 2.45
C PRO A 154 -1.67 10.64 2.41
N TRP A 155 -0.52 11.20 2.81
CA TRP A 155 0.76 10.50 2.84
C TRP A 155 1.06 9.77 4.17
N THR A 156 0.23 9.95 5.21
CA THR A 156 0.57 9.52 6.58
C THR A 156 0.76 8.01 6.67
N ALA A 157 -0.18 7.22 6.14
CA ALA A 157 -0.08 5.76 6.16
C ALA A 157 1.18 5.29 5.41
N ARG A 158 1.38 5.74 4.17
CA ARG A 158 2.54 5.41 3.34
C ARG A 158 3.88 5.80 3.99
N LEU A 159 3.96 6.95 4.67
CA LEU A 159 5.16 7.39 5.39
C LEU A 159 5.48 6.51 6.59
N ARG A 160 4.48 6.16 7.40
CA ARG A 160 4.64 5.28 8.56
C ARG A 160 4.98 3.85 8.14
N TYR A 161 4.33 3.35 7.09
CA TYR A 161 4.61 2.05 6.49
C TYR A 161 6.07 1.96 6.05
N ALA A 162 6.54 2.93 5.26
CA ALA A 162 7.93 2.93 4.79
C ALA A 162 8.94 3.00 5.94
N TYR A 163 8.60 3.68 7.04
CA TYR A 163 9.44 3.72 8.23
C TYR A 163 9.46 2.38 8.98
N ALA A 164 8.30 1.75 9.17
CA ALA A 164 8.19 0.42 9.76
C ALA A 164 8.98 -0.62 8.95
N ASP A 165 8.83 -0.63 7.63
CA ASP A 165 9.54 -1.54 6.75
C ASP A 165 11.07 -1.31 6.76
N ALA A 166 11.51 -0.05 6.85
CA ALA A 166 12.93 0.28 7.00
C ALA A 166 13.50 -0.17 8.36
N LEU A 167 12.73 -0.05 9.45
CA LEU A 167 13.10 -0.56 10.77
C LEU A 167 13.22 -2.08 10.77
N LEU A 168 12.25 -2.76 10.17
CA LEU A 168 12.27 -4.22 10.05
C LEU A 168 13.49 -4.69 9.25
N ALA A 169 13.80 -4.04 8.14
CA ALA A 169 14.99 -4.33 7.34
C ALA A 169 16.31 -4.11 8.10
N ALA A 170 16.32 -3.28 9.15
CA ALA A 170 17.46 -3.08 10.04
C ALA A 170 17.48 -4.05 11.24
N GLY A 171 16.55 -5.00 11.32
CA GLY A 171 16.40 -5.94 12.44
C GLY A 171 15.81 -5.31 13.71
N ARG A 172 15.21 -4.12 13.61
CA ARG A 172 14.57 -3.41 14.75
C ARG A 172 13.09 -3.80 14.83
N GLU A 173 12.83 -5.09 15.03
CA GLU A 173 11.47 -5.66 14.94
C GLU A 173 10.48 -5.03 15.92
N ASP A 174 10.86 -4.81 17.18
CA ASP A 174 9.96 -4.25 18.19
C ASP A 174 9.46 -2.85 17.80
N GLU A 175 10.34 -2.02 17.25
CA GLU A 175 9.96 -0.71 16.74
C GLU A 175 9.14 -0.83 15.45
N ALA A 176 9.49 -1.77 14.57
CA ALA A 176 8.72 -2.01 13.35
C ALA A 176 7.27 -2.39 13.67
N ARG A 177 7.03 -3.27 14.67
CA ARG A 177 5.69 -3.63 15.15
C ARG A 177 4.89 -2.39 15.59
N GLU A 178 5.49 -1.52 16.39
CA GLU A 178 4.85 -0.27 16.83
C GLU A 178 4.45 0.63 15.64
N TRP A 179 5.32 0.74 14.63
CA TRP A 179 5.06 1.59 13.47
C TRP A 179 4.10 0.97 12.45
N PHE A 180 4.05 -0.36 12.30
CA PHE A 180 2.99 -1.02 11.55
C PHE A 180 1.62 -0.79 12.20
N ALA A 181 1.52 -0.91 13.53
CA ALA A 181 0.28 -0.57 14.25
C ALA A 181 -0.17 0.88 14.00
N LYS A 182 0.75 1.85 14.08
CA LYS A 182 0.46 3.27 13.74
C LYS A 182 0.10 3.48 12.26
N THR A 183 0.54 2.60 11.37
CA THR A 183 0.17 2.65 9.95
C THR A 183 -1.29 2.28 9.81
N ILE A 184 -1.72 1.16 10.41
CA ILE A 184 -3.11 0.67 10.42
C ILE A 184 -4.06 1.76 10.93
N GLU A 185 -3.72 2.45 12.01
CA GLU A 185 -4.54 3.56 12.56
C GLU A 185 -4.79 4.70 11.56
N SER A 186 -3.85 4.91 10.63
CA SER A 186 -3.91 5.97 9.62
C SER A 186 -4.38 5.52 8.24
N ASP A 187 -4.44 4.20 8.00
CA ASP A 187 -4.74 3.61 6.70
C ASP A 187 -6.24 3.32 6.53
N LYS A 188 -7.02 4.39 6.41
CA LYS A 188 -8.50 4.29 6.36
C LYS A 188 -9.04 3.65 5.09
N ASP A 189 -8.25 3.71 4.02
CA ASP A 189 -8.65 3.25 2.69
C ASP A 189 -8.11 1.83 2.40
N GLY A 190 -7.37 1.22 3.33
CA GLY A 190 -6.76 -0.10 3.16
C GLY A 190 -5.69 -0.12 2.06
N ALA A 191 -4.93 0.95 1.94
CA ALA A 191 -3.92 1.12 0.90
C ALA A 191 -2.62 0.35 1.18
N THR A 192 -2.46 -0.21 2.39
CA THR A 192 -1.27 -0.94 2.82
C THR A 192 -1.65 -2.31 3.41
N ASP A 193 -0.72 -3.25 3.32
CA ASP A 193 -0.77 -4.57 3.95
C ASP A 193 -0.24 -4.55 5.41
N ALA A 194 -0.25 -3.39 6.08
CA ALA A 194 0.35 -3.22 7.40
C ALA A 194 -0.23 -4.16 8.47
N SER A 195 -1.51 -4.51 8.35
CA SER A 195 -2.17 -5.48 9.23
C SER A 195 -1.57 -6.88 9.08
N ASP A 196 -1.38 -7.34 7.85
CA ASP A 196 -0.85 -8.66 7.55
C ASP A 196 0.61 -8.76 8.00
N ARG A 197 1.40 -7.73 7.70
CA ARG A 197 2.80 -7.60 8.14
C ARG A 197 2.95 -7.61 9.66
N LEU A 198 2.02 -6.98 10.39
CA LEU A 198 2.04 -7.00 11.85
C LEU A 198 1.72 -8.39 12.41
N ALA A 199 0.72 -9.06 11.85
CA ALA A 199 0.33 -10.41 12.25
C ALA A 199 1.45 -11.45 11.97
N GLU A 200 2.15 -11.34 10.83
CA GLU A 200 3.35 -12.13 10.54
C GLU A 200 4.42 -11.96 11.64
N LEU A 201 4.68 -10.72 12.09
CA LEU A 201 5.64 -10.41 13.15
C LEU A 201 5.23 -10.90 14.54
N GLU A 202 3.94 -11.19 14.73
CA GLU A 202 3.38 -11.79 15.95
C GLU A 202 3.31 -13.33 15.88
N GLY A 203 3.74 -13.93 14.76
CA GLY A 203 3.76 -15.37 14.56
C GLY A 203 2.42 -15.96 14.13
N VAL A 204 1.52 -15.14 13.59
CA VAL A 204 0.28 -15.60 12.97
C VAL A 204 0.56 -15.85 11.49
N GLU A 205 0.58 -17.12 11.07
CA GLU A 205 0.64 -17.48 9.65
C GLU A 205 -0.76 -17.48 9.06
N PHE A 206 -1.00 -16.62 8.04
CA PHE A 206 -2.20 -16.72 7.23
C PHE A 206 -2.02 -17.87 6.24
N VAL A 207 -2.78 -18.93 6.43
CA VAL A 207 -2.93 -19.98 5.42
C VAL A 207 -3.99 -19.47 4.45
N ASP A 208 -3.60 -19.19 3.21
CA ASP A 208 -4.56 -19.00 2.13
C ASP A 208 -5.39 -20.29 2.04
N VAL A 209 -6.61 -20.23 2.55
CA VAL A 209 -7.62 -21.24 2.23
C VAL A 209 -7.99 -20.94 0.79
N GLU A 210 -7.22 -21.48 -0.15
CA GLU A 210 -7.68 -21.63 -1.52
C GLU A 210 -9.05 -22.28 -1.40
N HIS A 211 -10.09 -21.51 -1.74
CA HIS A 211 -11.43 -22.06 -1.91
C HIS A 211 -11.34 -22.91 -3.17
N GLU A 212 -10.80 -24.12 -3.03
CA GLU A 212 -11.02 -25.18 -4.00
C GLU A 212 -12.53 -25.23 -4.17
N SER A 213 -12.98 -24.69 -5.29
CA SER A 213 -14.39 -24.68 -5.66
C SER A 213 -14.73 -26.11 -6.02
N GLY A 214 -15.01 -26.91 -5.01
CA GLY A 214 -15.20 -28.34 -5.13
C GLY A 214 -15.23 -29.02 -3.78
N ASP A 215 -16.29 -28.82 -3.01
CA ASP A 215 -17.07 -29.93 -2.45
C ASP A 215 -18.38 -29.41 -1.84
N ASP A 216 -19.47 -30.09 -2.19
CA ASP A 216 -20.84 -29.84 -1.75
C ASP A 216 -20.94 -29.83 -0.20
N PRO A 217 -21.63 -28.86 0.42
CA PRO A 217 -21.68 -28.73 1.88
C PRO A 217 -22.71 -29.66 2.57
N ASP A 218 -23.08 -30.80 1.97
CA ASP A 218 -24.26 -31.59 2.40
C ASP A 218 -23.96 -32.97 3.02
N GLU A 219 -22.76 -33.24 3.53
CA GLU A 219 -22.47 -34.47 4.29
C GLU A 219 -21.69 -34.23 5.59
N LEU A 220 -22.26 -33.45 6.53
CA LEU A 220 -21.86 -33.54 7.95
C LEU A 220 -23.09 -33.37 8.88
N LEU A 221 -24.08 -34.23 8.70
CA LEU A 221 -25.19 -34.41 9.66
C LEU A 221 -25.55 -35.89 9.76
N ASP A 222 -24.66 -36.71 10.34
CA ASP A 222 -25.12 -37.92 11.04
C ASP A 222 -24.03 -38.48 11.97
N ASP A 223 -24.00 -38.03 13.24
CA ASP A 223 -23.64 -38.95 14.33
C ASP A 223 -24.17 -38.46 15.68
N ALA A 224 -25.44 -38.11 15.72
CA ALA A 224 -26.13 -37.89 16.98
C ALA A 224 -27.48 -38.61 16.96
N LEU A 225 -27.48 -39.76 17.66
CA LEU A 225 -28.58 -40.47 18.30
C LEU A 225 -29.02 -41.79 17.64
N SER A 226 -28.67 -42.90 18.29
CA SER A 226 -29.57 -44.04 18.43
C SER A 226 -29.48 -44.58 19.86
N ASP A 227 -30.63 -44.56 20.53
CA ASP A 227 -30.96 -45.09 21.86
C ASP A 227 -30.63 -46.59 22.03
N ASP A 228 -30.41 -47.05 23.26
CA ASP A 228 -31.41 -47.90 23.93
C ASP A 228 -31.05 -48.24 25.39
N GLU A 229 -32.11 -48.27 26.21
CA GLU A 229 -32.16 -48.61 27.62
C GLU A 229 -31.86 -50.10 27.88
N GLU A 230 -31.23 -50.43 29.01
CA GLU A 230 -31.68 -51.61 29.76
C GLU A 230 -31.54 -51.40 31.28
N SER A 231 -32.61 -51.80 31.96
CA SER A 231 -32.96 -51.61 33.36
C SER A 231 -32.13 -52.43 34.37
N GLY A 232 -32.08 -51.97 35.62
CA GLY A 232 -31.83 -52.84 36.77
C GLY A 232 -31.68 -52.11 38.11
N ALA A 233 -32.75 -52.20 38.93
CA ALA A 233 -32.86 -52.03 40.39
C ALA A 233 -31.54 -52.21 41.20
N GLU A 234 -31.27 -51.63 42.36
CA GLU A 234 -32.00 -51.33 43.61
C GLU A 234 -30.89 -50.71 44.50
N ALA A 235 -31.03 -49.64 45.29
CA ALA A 235 -31.68 -49.55 46.59
C ALA A 235 -30.89 -48.51 47.43
N ASP A 236 -31.59 -47.99 48.43
CA ASP A 236 -31.30 -46.88 49.34
C ASP A 236 -30.06 -47.04 50.26
N ASP A 237 -29.73 -45.91 50.92
CA ASP A 237 -29.09 -45.78 52.24
C ASP A 237 -27.54 -45.66 52.30
N ASP A 238 -27.00 -44.47 52.57
CA ASP A 238 -26.92 -43.91 53.94
C ASP A 238 -26.10 -42.58 53.94
N ARG A 239 -26.43 -41.66 54.86
CA ARG A 239 -25.93 -40.28 54.92
C ARG A 239 -24.51 -40.15 55.53
N PRO A 240 -23.78 -39.05 55.26
CA PRO A 240 -22.49 -38.79 55.89
C PRO A 240 -22.65 -38.19 57.31
N GLY A 241 -22.16 -38.91 58.32
CA GLY A 241 -22.00 -38.44 59.69
C GLY A 241 -20.67 -37.70 59.92
N ARG A 242 -20.72 -36.61 60.69
CA ARG A 242 -19.68 -35.60 60.92
C ARG A 242 -19.23 -35.63 62.39
N ALA A 243 -17.92 -35.60 62.69
CA ALA A 243 -17.25 -34.97 63.86
C ALA A 243 -15.76 -35.38 63.88
N LYS A 244 -14.75 -34.49 63.88
CA LYS A 244 -14.19 -33.64 64.95
C LYS A 244 -13.68 -34.40 66.20
N GLY A 245 -12.39 -34.22 66.51
CA GLY A 245 -11.88 -34.13 67.89
C GLY A 245 -10.81 -35.13 68.33
N ASP A 246 -9.57 -34.64 68.41
CA ASP A 246 -8.61 -34.71 69.53
C ASP A 246 -8.07 -36.04 70.15
N ASP A 247 -6.77 -35.92 70.45
CA ASP A 247 -6.00 -36.45 71.58
C ASP A 247 -5.25 -37.81 71.53
N GLN A 248 -3.92 -37.64 71.55
CA GLN A 248 -2.89 -38.19 72.46
C GLN A 248 -2.38 -39.64 72.36
N ASP A 249 -1.02 -39.66 72.41
CA ASP A 249 -0.02 -40.69 72.69
C ASP A 249 0.31 -41.79 71.67
#